data_AF-A0A183SW95-F1
#
_entry.id   AF-A0A183SW95-F1
#
_cell.length_a   1.000
_cell.length_b   1.000
_cell.length_c   1.000
_cell.angle_alpha   90.00
_cell.angle_beta   90.00
_cell.angle_gamma   90.00
#
_symmetry.space_group_name_H-M   'P 1'
#
loop_
_entity.id
_entity.type
_entity.pdbx_description
1 polymer ?
#
loop_
_entity_poly.entity_id
_entity_poly.type
_entity_poly.pdbx_seq_one_letter_code
_entity_poly.pdbx_strand_id
1 'polypeptide(L)'
;MMARVADNGTVSEAYAVTNGVKQGCVPAPTHFNLMFYVMLMDAYRDERLGIRIAYQMDGLLLNQRRMHFRSRVSTATIHELLFADDCALNTTTEEEMQRSMDLFAAACDNC
;
A
#
# COMPACT_ATOMS: atom_id res chain seq x y z
N MET A 1 -7.94 20.11 18.51
CA MET A 1 -6.85 19.62 19.40
C MET A 1 -5.66 20.54 19.20
N MET A 2 -4.89 20.90 20.23
CA MET A 2 -3.66 21.68 20.04
C MET A 2 -2.45 20.74 20.14
N ALA A 3 -1.50 20.87 19.23
CA ALA A 3 -0.27 20.08 19.23
C ALA A 3 0.97 20.99 19.20
N ARG A 4 2.11 20.43 19.59
CA ARG A 4 3.45 21.01 19.46
C ARG A 4 4.36 19.94 18.87
N VAL A 5 5.26 20.33 17.98
CA VAL A 5 6.31 19.45 17.45
C VAL A 5 7.59 19.72 18.23
N ALA A 6 8.23 18.66 18.70
CA ALA A 6 9.56 18.74 19.29
C ALA A 6 10.56 18.14 18.30
N ASP A 7 11.56 18.91 17.92
CA ASP A 7 12.67 18.44 17.09
C ASP A 7 13.99 18.95 17.67
N ASN A 8 14.94 18.03 17.82
CA ASN A 8 16.29 18.29 18.32
C ASN A 8 16.36 19.19 19.59
N GLY A 9 15.42 19.01 20.53
CA GLY A 9 15.35 19.78 21.79
C GLY A 9 14.67 21.15 21.67
N THR A 10 14.27 21.58 20.48
CA THR A 10 13.42 22.75 20.25
C THR A 10 11.95 22.33 20.19
N VAL A 11 11.05 23.14 20.75
CA VAL A 11 9.60 22.87 20.76
C VAL A 11 8.89 23.99 20.02
N SER A 12 8.04 23.64 19.06
CA SER A 12 7.23 24.60 18.31
C SER A 12 6.19 25.30 19.19
N GLU A 13 5.68 26.43 18.72
CA GLU A 13 4.45 26.99 19.27
C GLU A 13 3.27 26.01 19.11
N ALA A 14 2.26 26.18 19.95
CA ALA A 14 1.06 25.37 19.89
C ALA A 14 0.22 25.77 18.67
N TYR A 15 -0.14 24.80 17.83
CA TYR A 15 -1.01 25.01 16.68
C TYR A 15 -2.23 24.10 16.75
N ALA A 16 -3.30 24.51 16.07
CA ALA A 16 -4.53 23.73 15.97
C ALA A 16 -4.36 22.59 14.97
N VAL A 17 -4.58 21.36 15.42
CA VAL A 17 -4.66 20.17 14.56
C VAL A 17 -6.05 20.14 13.93
N THR A 18 -6.11 20.33 12.62
CA THR A 18 -7.35 20.35 11.84
C THR A 18 -7.60 19.07 11.04
N ASN A 19 -6.53 18.31 10.72
CA ASN A 19 -6.58 17.22 9.73
C ASN A 19 -6.17 15.86 10.31
N GLY A 20 -6.13 15.72 11.65
CA GLY A 20 -5.64 14.53 12.34
C GLY A 20 -6.71 13.84 13.18
N VAL A 21 -6.62 12.51 13.29
CA VAL A 21 -7.42 11.69 14.21
C VAL A 21 -6.67 11.46 15.51
N LYS A 22 -7.39 11.31 16.63
CA LYS A 22 -6.77 11.06 17.94
C LYS A 22 -6.12 9.67 17.96
N GLN A 23 -4.82 9.58 18.27
CA GLN A 23 -4.14 8.28 18.42
C GLN A 23 -4.83 7.41 19.49
N GLY A 24 -4.97 6.12 19.21
CA GLY A 24 -5.63 5.15 20.10
C GLY A 24 -7.16 5.19 20.07
N CYS A 25 -7.78 6.00 19.20
CA CYS A 25 -9.21 5.84 18.93
C CYS A 25 -9.43 4.70 17.93
N VAL A 26 -10.44 3.87 18.19
CA VAL A 26 -10.81 2.70 17.35
C VAL A 26 -10.94 3.04 15.84
N PRO A 27 -11.49 4.20 15.42
CA PRO A 27 -11.62 4.51 13.99
C PRO A 27 -10.35 5.10 13.35
N ALA A 28 -9.31 5.46 14.11
CA ALA A 28 -8.12 6.11 13.56
C ALA A 28 -7.37 5.24 12.53
N PRO A 29 -7.09 3.94 12.82
CA PRO A 29 -6.44 3.08 11.83
C PRO A 29 -7.28 2.91 10.57
N THR A 30 -8.61 2.82 10.70
CA THR A 30 -9.51 2.69 9.55
C THR A 30 -9.52 3.94 8.68
N HIS A 31 -9.55 5.13 9.29
CA HIS A 31 -9.51 6.40 8.54
C HIS A 31 -8.18 6.58 7.81
N PHE A 32 -7.06 6.29 8.50
CA PHE A 32 -5.74 6.35 7.88
C PHE A 32 -5.67 5.40 6.67
N ASN A 33 -6.07 4.14 6.84
CA ASN A 33 -6.01 3.14 5.78
C ASN A 33 -6.90 3.50 4.59
N LEU A 34 -8.06 4.12 4.82
CA LEU A 34 -8.94 4.60 3.75
C LEU A 34 -8.28 5.73 2.94
N MET A 35 -7.74 6.74 3.63
CA MET A 35 -7.07 7.86 2.96
C MET A 35 -5.84 7.38 2.20
N PHE A 36 -5.03 6.57 2.85
CA PHE A 36 -3.83 5.98 2.28
C PHE A 36 -4.14 5.08 1.07
N TYR A 37 -5.20 4.27 1.13
CA TYR A 37 -5.65 3.47 -0.02
C TYR A 37 -6.10 4.34 -1.20
N VAL A 38 -6.82 5.42 -0.94
CA VAL A 38 -7.23 6.36 -2.01
C VAL A 38 -6.01 7.00 -2.66
N MET A 39 -5.00 7.39 -1.88
CA MET A 39 -3.73 7.94 -2.40
C MET A 39 -3.00 6.96 -3.30
N LEU A 40 -2.92 5.69 -2.88
CA LEU A 40 -2.26 4.65 -3.68
C LEU A 40 -3.02 4.35 -4.98
N MET A 41 -4.35 4.32 -4.92
CA MET A 41 -5.19 4.17 -6.11
C MET A 41 -5.05 5.34 -7.09
N ASP A 42 -4.82 6.57 -6.60
CA ASP A 42 -4.56 7.74 -7.44
C ASP A 42 -3.15 7.69 -8.05
N ALA A 43 -2.13 7.46 -7.21
CA ALA A 43 -0.73 7.39 -7.62
C ALA A 43 -0.46 6.33 -8.69
N TYR A 44 -1.10 5.16 -8.58
CA TYR A 44 -0.84 4.00 -9.44
C TYR A 44 -1.95 3.70 -10.44
N ARG A 45 -2.93 4.59 -10.59
CA ARG A 45 -4.13 4.37 -11.41
C ARG A 45 -3.83 3.84 -12.81
N ASP A 46 -2.81 4.41 -13.45
CA ASP A 46 -2.43 4.13 -14.83
C ASP A 46 -1.16 3.25 -14.94
N GLU A 47 -0.56 2.89 -13.80
CA GLU A 47 0.67 2.11 -13.77
C GLU A 47 0.41 0.61 -13.69
N ARG A 48 1.32 -0.17 -14.32
CA ARG A 48 1.37 -1.63 -14.20
C ARG A 48 2.48 -2.09 -13.24
N LEU A 49 2.71 -1.32 -12.18
CA LEU A 49 3.73 -1.59 -11.16
C LEU A 49 3.30 -2.72 -10.23
N GLY A 50 3.88 -3.90 -10.33
CA GLY A 50 3.45 -5.02 -9.49
C GLY A 50 4.17 -6.33 -9.81
N ILE A 51 4.27 -7.22 -8.83
CA ILE A 51 4.81 -8.56 -9.07
C ILE A 51 3.70 -9.45 -9.63
N ARG A 52 3.97 -10.06 -10.78
CA ARG A 52 3.06 -11.02 -11.43
C ARG A 52 3.26 -12.39 -10.81
N ILE A 53 2.26 -12.88 -10.09
CA ILE A 53 2.24 -14.22 -9.51
C ILE A 53 1.37 -15.13 -10.38
N ALA A 54 2.01 -16.15 -10.94
CA ALA A 54 1.31 -17.25 -11.57
C ALA A 54 0.78 -18.20 -10.49
N TYR A 55 -0.54 -18.43 -10.46
CA TYR A 55 -1.17 -19.31 -9.50
C TYR A 55 -2.11 -20.31 -10.19
N GLN A 56 -2.29 -21.46 -9.55
CA GLN A 56 -3.17 -22.52 -10.00
C GLN A 56 -4.10 -22.88 -8.85
N MET A 57 -5.41 -22.69 -9.05
CA MET A 57 -6.41 -23.16 -8.10
C MET A 57 -6.72 -24.62 -8.43
N ASP A 58 -5.96 -25.54 -7.85
CA ASP A 58 -6.28 -26.95 -7.92
C ASP A 58 -7.45 -27.23 -6.97
N GLY A 59 -8.66 -27.31 -7.53
CA GLY A 59 -9.79 -27.87 -6.81
C GLY A 59 -9.43 -29.28 -6.32
N LEU A 60 -9.32 -29.42 -5.00
CA LEU A 60 -8.85 -30.59 -4.23
C LEU A 60 -7.35 -30.89 -4.32
N LEU A 61 -6.70 -30.75 -3.16
CA LEU A 61 -5.26 -30.73 -2.89
C LEU A 61 -4.44 -31.99 -3.29
N LEU A 62 -5.04 -33.11 -3.72
CA LEU A 62 -4.33 -34.40 -3.80
C LEU A 62 -4.75 -35.23 -5.02
N ASN A 63 -4.42 -34.78 -6.24
CA ASN A 63 -4.63 -35.62 -7.43
C ASN A 63 -3.39 -35.66 -8.34
N GLN A 64 -2.51 -36.63 -8.09
CA GLN A 64 -1.25 -36.86 -8.81
C GLN A 64 -1.42 -37.01 -10.34
N ARG A 65 -2.56 -37.53 -10.81
CA ARG A 65 -2.85 -37.69 -12.25
C ARG A 65 -2.95 -36.36 -13.02
N ARG A 66 -3.15 -35.23 -12.31
CA ARG A 66 -3.25 -33.91 -12.94
C ARG A 66 -1.91 -33.20 -13.14
N MET A 67 -0.80 -33.73 -12.63
CA MET A 67 0.54 -33.20 -12.96
C MET A 67 0.88 -33.35 -14.46
N HIS A 68 0.15 -34.21 -15.19
CA HIS A 68 0.27 -34.37 -16.63
C HIS A 68 -0.77 -33.57 -17.44
N PHE A 69 -1.70 -32.86 -16.78
CA PHE A 69 -2.74 -32.08 -17.44
C PHE A 69 -2.35 -30.61 -17.43
N ARG A 70 -2.25 -30.01 -18.63
CA ARG A 70 -1.95 -28.58 -18.82
C ARG A 70 -3.15 -27.74 -18.36
N SER A 71 -3.31 -27.56 -17.06
CA SER A 71 -4.38 -26.74 -16.49
C SER A 71 -4.09 -25.26 -16.75
N ARG A 72 -5.14 -24.43 -16.78
CA ARG A 72 -5.04 -22.98 -16.99
C ARG A 72 -4.40 -22.34 -15.77
N VAL A 73 -3.10 -22.07 -15.85
CA VAL A 73 -2.40 -21.20 -14.89
C VAL A 73 -2.95 -19.78 -15.04
N SER A 74 -3.45 -19.22 -13.93
CA SER A 74 -3.86 -17.83 -13.86
C SER A 74 -2.70 -16.96 -13.42
N THR A 75 -2.74 -15.67 -13.73
CA THR A 75 -1.73 -14.71 -13.27
C THR A 75 -2.44 -13.55 -12.58
N ALA A 76 -2.08 -13.28 -11.34
CA ALA A 76 -2.49 -12.08 -10.61
C ALA A 76 -1.30 -11.13 -10.50
N THR A 77 -1.52 -9.82 -10.62
CA THR A 77 -0.50 -8.83 -10.30
C THR A 77 -0.79 -8.31 -8.90
N ILE A 78 0.21 -8.40 -8.01
CA ILE A 78 0.14 -7.80 -6.67
C ILE A 78 0.94 -6.51 -6.72
N HIS A 79 0.24 -5.39 -6.57
CA HIS A 79 0.81 -4.04 -6.62
C HIS A 79 1.38 -3.62 -5.25
N GLU A 80 0.66 -3.94 -4.18
CA GLU A 80 0.95 -3.47 -2.83
C GLU A 80 0.47 -4.47 -1.76
N LEU A 81 1.10 -4.41 -0.59
CA LEU A 81 0.73 -5.15 0.61
C LEU A 81 0.56 -4.15 1.76
N LEU A 82 -0.66 -3.99 2.24
CA LEU A 82 -1.02 -3.03 3.28
C LEU A 82 -1.15 -3.71 4.65
N PHE A 83 -0.53 -3.15 5.68
CA PHE A 83 -0.70 -3.57 7.06
C PHE A 83 -0.69 -2.38 8.01
N ALA A 84 -1.84 -2.07 8.61
CA ALA A 84 -2.00 -0.88 9.44
C ALA A 84 -1.47 0.36 8.69
N ASP A 85 -0.51 1.07 9.26
CA ASP A 85 0.16 2.23 8.68
C ASP A 85 1.30 1.90 7.69
N ASP A 86 1.66 0.63 7.54
CA ASP A 86 2.75 0.18 6.67
C ASP A 86 2.26 -0.27 5.29
N CYS A 87 3.10 -0.04 4.28
CA CYS A 87 2.93 -0.56 2.92
C CYS A 87 4.24 -1.13 2.39
N ALA A 88 4.16 -2.32 1.79
CA ALA A 88 5.23 -2.85 0.95
C ALA A 88 4.79 -2.79 -0.52
N LEU A 89 5.51 -1.97 -1.31
CA LEU A 89 5.35 -1.88 -2.75
C LEU A 89 6.14 -3.01 -3.42
N ASN A 90 5.51 -3.69 -4.37
CA ASN A 90 6.09 -4.87 -5.00
C ASN A 90 6.46 -4.55 -6.45
N THR A 91 7.73 -4.25 -6.73
CA THR A 91 8.23 -4.02 -8.10
C THR A 91 9.27 -5.07 -8.50
N THR A 92 9.52 -5.22 -9.79
CA THR A 92 10.49 -6.22 -10.29
C THR A 92 11.89 -5.63 -10.50
N THR A 93 12.00 -4.31 -10.64
CA THR A 93 13.28 -3.60 -10.77
C THR A 93 13.38 -2.40 -9.82
N GLU A 94 14.62 -1.94 -9.63
CA GLU A 94 14.94 -0.75 -8.84
C GLU A 94 14.41 0.53 -9.50
N GLU A 95 14.47 0.62 -10.84
CA GLU A 95 13.92 1.76 -11.59
C GLU A 95 12.40 1.85 -11.45
N GLU A 96 11.71 0.70 -11.46
CA GLU A 96 10.28 0.63 -11.17
C GLU A 96 9.98 1.07 -9.73
N MET A 97 10.84 0.69 -8.77
CA MET A 97 10.69 1.10 -7.36
C MET A 97 10.84 2.62 -7.22
N GLN A 98 11.87 3.21 -7.83
CA GLN A 98 12.08 4.65 -7.79
C GLN A 98 10.90 5.40 -8.41
N ARG A 99 10.44 4.96 -9.59
CA ARG A 99 9.26 5.52 -10.25
C ARG A 99 8.01 5.40 -9.39
N SER A 100 7.83 4.27 -8.69
CA SER A 100 6.72 4.06 -7.76
C SER A 100 6.73 5.09 -6.64
N MET A 101 7.90 5.34 -6.04
CA MET A 101 8.05 6.33 -4.97
C MET A 101 7.83 7.76 -5.46
N ASP A 102 8.28 8.09 -6.67
CA ASP A 102 8.08 9.41 -7.26
C ASP A 102 6.59 9.70 -7.50
N LEU A 103 5.84 8.70 -7.98
CA LEU A 103 4.38 8.81 -8.18
C LEU A 103 3.64 8.94 -6.85
N PHE A 104 4.04 8.16 -5.85
CA PHE A 104 3.48 8.27 -4.50
C PHE A 104 3.72 9.66 -3.90
N ALA A 105 4.94 10.20 -4.03
CA ALA A 105 5.25 11.55 -3.57
C ALA A 105 4.41 12.62 -4.27
N ALA A 106 4.20 12.50 -5.59
CA ALA A 106 3.34 13.42 -6.34
C ALA A 106 1.87 13.35 -5.90
N ALA A 107 1.36 12.17 -5.55
CA ALA A 107 0.00 12.01 -5.02
C ALA A 107 -0.15 12.58 -3.60
N CYS A 108 0.90 12.52 -2.77
CA CYS A 108 0.94 13.16 -1.45
C CYS A 108 0.76 14.68 -1.53
N ASP A 109 1.32 15.33 -2.56
CA ASP A 109 1.16 16.78 -2.76
C ASP A 109 -0.28 17.18 -3.15
N ASN A 110 -1.10 16.21 -3.55
CA ASN A 110 -2.50 16.43 -3.94
C ASN A 110 -3.52 16.18 -2.79
N CYS A 111 -3.06 15.86 -1.57
CA CYS A 111 -3.90 15.46 -0.43
C CYS A 111 -4.01 16.51 0.68
#